data_AF-A0A7X7D9U6-F1
#
_entry.id   AF-A0A7X7D9U6-F1
#
_cell.length_a   1.000
_cell.length_b   1.000
_cell.length_c   1.000
_cell.angle_alpha   90.00
_cell.angle_beta   90.00
_cell.angle_gamma   90.00
#
_symmetry.space_group_name_H-M   'P 1'
#
loop_
_entity.id
_entity.type
_entity.pdbx_description
1 polymer ?
#
loop_
_entity_poly.entity_id
_entity_poly.type
_entity_poly.pdbx_seq_one_letter_code
_entity_poly.pdbx_strand_id
1 'polypeptide(L)'
;MSESTSARGLYADATWCEAPADYIVQTYFVLRLVIAGGALLLPAVLLLWAAADPVVPMQHSISAFYYTRAHGVFVGAVVAIGVALLAYRGYTRGSNLLLNTAGIFAIVVALVPTTDLSTGVADPGNIIHAVVALAFFIFAALSIVFYGHATVGDILDPRSQQRYRAVYRVITATVVVLPVIAFVLAWNVEHDATLFIVETAALYAFATFWLIKTYELSRSHSQLKII
;
A
#
# COMPACT_ATOMS: atom_id res chain seq x y z
N MET A 1 2.39 2.24 56.33
CA MET A 1 1.40 2.36 55.25
C MET A 1 1.73 3.62 54.48
N SER A 2 1.85 3.67 53.17
CA SER A 2 1.91 2.71 52.07
C SER A 2 2.37 3.58 50.89
N GLU A 3 3.18 3.01 50.03
CA GLU A 3 3.77 3.58 48.81
C GLU A 3 2.92 4.61 48.05
N SER A 4 3.54 5.73 47.68
CA SER A 4 3.13 6.52 46.50
C SER A 4 4.37 6.92 45.69
N THR A 5 5.14 5.93 45.29
CA THR A 5 6.28 6.10 44.38
C THR A 5 5.88 5.55 43.01
N SER A 6 6.31 6.26 41.96
CA SER A 6 6.39 5.76 40.58
C SER A 6 5.13 5.85 39.71
N ALA A 7 4.84 7.06 39.21
CA ALA A 7 4.18 7.23 37.91
C ALA A 7 4.51 8.56 37.22
N ARG A 8 5.10 9.55 37.93
CA ARG A 8 5.42 10.88 37.37
C ARG A 8 6.81 11.01 36.74
N GLY A 9 7.65 9.99 36.79
CA GLY A 9 9.06 10.08 36.38
C GLY A 9 9.35 9.76 34.91
N LEU A 10 8.45 9.10 34.18
CA LEU A 10 8.76 8.61 32.82
C LEU A 10 8.47 9.60 31.69
N TYR A 11 7.92 10.77 31.99
CA TYR A 11 7.59 11.80 30.99
C TYR A 11 8.24 13.16 31.29
N ALA A 12 9.05 13.27 32.35
CA ALA A 12 9.57 14.55 32.81
C ALA A 12 10.79 15.06 32.00
N ASP A 13 11.45 14.19 31.24
CA ASP A 13 12.75 14.49 30.63
C ASP A 13 12.70 14.72 29.12
N ALA A 14 11.54 14.59 28.48
CA ALA A 14 11.38 14.93 27.07
C ALA A 14 11.42 16.46 26.93
N THR A 15 12.56 16.99 26.46
CA THR A 15 12.66 18.40 26.10
C THR A 15 11.59 18.72 25.06
N TRP A 16 11.02 19.94 25.07
CA TRP A 16 9.88 20.34 24.23
C TRP A 16 10.05 20.08 22.71
N CYS A 17 11.27 19.81 22.23
CA CYS A 17 11.58 19.40 20.85
C CYS A 17 11.51 17.88 20.59
N GLU A 18 11.64 17.02 21.59
CA GLU A 18 11.64 15.55 21.43
C GLU A 18 10.22 14.97 21.35
N ALA A 19 9.29 15.48 22.16
CA ALA A 19 7.90 15.03 22.11
C ALA A 19 7.26 15.19 20.70
N PRO A 20 7.43 16.31 19.98
CA PRO A 20 6.93 16.45 18.61
C PRO A 20 7.51 15.42 17.62
N ALA A 21 8.79 15.08 17.74
CA ALA A 21 9.46 14.17 16.80
C ALA A 21 8.94 12.74 16.91
N ASP A 22 8.72 12.24 18.13
CA ASP A 22 8.18 10.90 18.36
C ASP A 22 6.73 10.76 17.85
N TYR A 23 5.87 11.76 18.07
CA TYR A 23 4.50 11.77 17.53
C TYR A 23 4.48 11.78 15.99
N ILE A 24 5.42 12.51 15.37
CA ILE A 24 5.57 12.51 13.91
C ILE A 24 5.94 11.10 13.45
N VAL A 25 7.00 10.50 13.99
CA VAL A 25 7.42 9.13 13.59
C VAL A 25 6.30 8.12 13.75
N GLN A 26 5.55 8.18 14.85
CA GLN A 26 4.42 7.30 15.09
C GLN A 26 3.30 7.50 14.05
N THR A 27 2.99 8.74 13.69
CA THR A 27 2.02 9.04 12.62
C THR A 27 2.45 8.41 11.30
N TYR A 28 3.73 8.57 10.92
CA TYR A 28 4.27 7.95 9.71
C TYR A 28 4.24 6.42 9.77
N PHE A 29 4.48 5.82 10.93
CA PHE A 29 4.35 4.37 11.12
C PHE A 29 2.91 3.90 10.89
N VAL A 30 1.93 4.58 11.48
CA VAL A 30 0.50 4.26 11.32
C VAL A 30 0.07 4.41 9.86
N LEU A 31 0.50 5.47 9.17
CA LEU A 31 0.20 5.64 7.74
C LEU A 31 0.71 4.46 6.90
N ARG A 32 1.95 4.01 7.12
CA ARG A 32 2.49 2.84 6.40
C ARG A 32 1.73 1.56 6.73
N LEU A 33 1.30 1.40 7.98
CA LEU A 33 0.52 0.24 8.40
C LEU A 33 -0.88 0.26 7.78
N VAL A 34 -1.53 1.41 7.64
CA VAL A 34 -2.81 1.54 6.92
C VAL A 34 -2.64 1.17 5.45
N ILE A 35 -1.57 1.64 4.80
CA ILE A 35 -1.28 1.32 3.39
C ILE A 35 -1.02 -0.18 3.21
N ALA A 36 -0.09 -0.73 4.01
CA ALA A 36 0.27 -2.15 3.94
C ALA A 36 -0.90 -3.07 4.34
N GLY A 37 -1.55 -2.75 5.46
CA GLY A 37 -2.67 -3.51 5.99
C GLY A 37 -3.88 -3.46 5.06
N GLY A 38 -4.21 -2.30 4.50
CA GLY A 38 -5.27 -2.16 3.50
C GLY A 38 -5.02 -3.03 2.28
N ALA A 39 -3.81 -2.96 1.71
CA ALA A 39 -3.46 -3.75 0.52
C ALA A 39 -3.38 -5.26 0.78
N LEU A 40 -2.94 -5.66 1.98
CA LEU A 40 -2.84 -7.08 2.37
C LEU A 40 -4.21 -7.68 2.74
N LEU A 41 -5.01 -6.94 3.50
CA LEU A 41 -6.30 -7.44 4.02
C LEU A 41 -7.39 -7.40 2.97
N LEU A 42 -7.36 -6.47 2.02
CA LEU A 42 -8.41 -6.31 1.02
C LEU A 42 -8.72 -7.62 0.27
N PRO A 43 -7.76 -8.30 -0.40
CA PRO A 43 -8.05 -9.55 -1.10
C PRO A 43 -8.54 -10.66 -0.14
N ALA A 44 -7.93 -10.77 1.03
CA ALA A 44 -8.27 -11.79 2.02
C ALA A 44 -9.71 -11.63 2.54
N VAL A 45 -10.13 -10.40 2.87
CA VAL A 45 -11.49 -10.12 3.36
C VAL A 45 -12.53 -10.39 2.27
N LEU A 46 -12.24 -10.01 1.01
CA LEU A 46 -13.14 -10.28 -0.11
C LEU A 46 -13.33 -11.79 -0.34
N LEU A 47 -12.24 -12.56 -0.33
CA LEU A 47 -12.27 -14.02 -0.45
C LEU A 47 -13.04 -14.68 0.68
N LEU A 48 -12.78 -14.26 1.92
CA LEU A 48 -13.46 -14.81 3.10
C LEU A 48 -14.96 -14.52 3.08
N TRP A 49 -15.36 -13.32 2.66
CA TRP A 49 -16.78 -12.98 2.55
C TRP A 49 -17.46 -13.77 1.41
N ALA A 50 -16.86 -13.82 0.23
CA ALA A 50 -17.40 -14.61 -0.90
C ALA A 50 -17.54 -16.10 -0.56
N ALA A 51 -16.63 -16.64 0.27
CA ALA A 51 -16.71 -18.02 0.74
C ALA A 51 -17.79 -18.24 1.82
N ALA A 52 -18.11 -17.21 2.62
CA ALA A 52 -19.03 -17.31 3.75
C ALA A 52 -20.49 -16.94 3.41
N ASP A 53 -20.71 -16.07 2.42
CA ASP A 53 -22.04 -15.59 2.01
C ASP A 53 -22.35 -16.00 0.56
N PRO A 54 -23.27 -16.95 0.33
CA PRO A 54 -23.68 -17.37 -1.01
C PRO A 54 -24.25 -16.25 -1.90
N VAL A 55 -24.66 -15.13 -1.29
CA VAL A 55 -25.16 -13.95 -2.02
C VAL A 55 -24.04 -13.06 -2.55
N VAL A 56 -22.79 -13.26 -2.08
CA VAL A 56 -21.60 -12.58 -2.59
C VAL A 56 -20.85 -13.56 -3.50
N PRO A 57 -21.15 -13.58 -4.82
CA PRO A 57 -20.46 -14.50 -5.72
C PRO A 57 -18.98 -14.15 -5.83
N MET A 58 -18.14 -15.19 -5.93
CA MET A 58 -16.72 -15.04 -6.23
C MET A 58 -16.53 -14.30 -7.56
N GLN A 59 -15.64 -13.31 -7.56
CA GLN A 59 -15.39 -12.46 -8.72
C GLN A 59 -14.05 -12.80 -9.39
N HIS A 60 -13.97 -12.49 -10.68
CA HIS A 60 -12.76 -12.72 -11.50
C HIS A 60 -11.70 -11.62 -11.33
N SER A 61 -12.05 -10.48 -10.74
CA SER A 61 -11.12 -9.40 -10.36
C SER A 61 -11.48 -8.83 -8.99
N ILE A 62 -10.53 -8.18 -8.34
CA ILE A 62 -10.73 -7.46 -7.07
C ILE A 62 -11.74 -6.33 -7.27
N SER A 63 -11.61 -5.60 -8.37
CA SER A 63 -12.46 -4.46 -8.70
C SER A 63 -13.90 -4.86 -9.04
N ALA A 64 -14.15 -6.07 -9.55
CA ALA A 64 -15.50 -6.57 -9.83
C ALA A 64 -16.36 -6.73 -8.56
N PHE A 65 -15.74 -6.81 -7.36
CA PHE A 65 -16.50 -6.77 -6.10
C PHE A 65 -17.26 -5.45 -5.89
N TYR A 66 -16.97 -4.40 -6.68
CA TYR A 66 -17.76 -3.17 -6.75
C TYR A 66 -19.26 -3.42 -6.99
N TYR A 67 -19.61 -4.48 -7.74
CA TYR A 67 -21.00 -4.83 -8.05
C TYR A 67 -21.65 -5.80 -7.07
N THR A 68 -20.97 -6.09 -5.96
CA THR A 68 -21.46 -7.02 -4.93
C THR A 68 -21.81 -6.29 -3.63
N ARG A 69 -22.36 -7.01 -2.65
CA ARG A 69 -22.54 -6.48 -1.29
C ARG A 69 -21.22 -6.12 -0.61
N ALA A 70 -20.10 -6.67 -1.07
CA ALA A 70 -18.77 -6.36 -0.56
C ALA A 70 -18.15 -5.07 -1.14
N HIS A 71 -18.88 -4.29 -1.96
CA HIS A 71 -18.37 -3.05 -2.56
C HIS A 71 -17.76 -2.11 -1.51
N GLY A 72 -18.37 -2.00 -0.33
CA GLY A 72 -17.90 -1.11 0.73
C GLY A 72 -16.50 -1.47 1.24
N VAL A 73 -16.14 -2.76 1.23
CA VAL A 73 -14.79 -3.22 1.59
C VAL A 73 -13.79 -2.82 0.52
N PHE A 74 -14.12 -3.05 -0.75
CA PHE A 74 -13.27 -2.65 -1.88
C PHE A 74 -13.05 -1.13 -1.88
N VAL A 75 -14.12 -0.35 -1.96
CA VAL A 75 -14.05 1.12 -2.03
C VAL A 75 -13.39 1.69 -0.77
N GLY A 76 -13.80 1.23 0.41
CA GLY A 76 -13.28 1.72 1.69
C GLY A 76 -11.79 1.46 1.86
N ALA A 77 -11.30 0.26 1.54
CA ALA A 77 -9.89 -0.08 1.65
C ALA A 77 -9.03 0.73 0.67
N VAL A 78 -9.44 0.82 -0.60
CA VAL A 78 -8.66 1.53 -1.63
C VAL A 78 -8.66 3.04 -1.38
N VAL A 79 -9.78 3.62 -0.92
CA VAL A 79 -9.82 5.03 -0.47
C VAL A 79 -8.91 5.26 0.73
N ALA A 80 -8.94 4.38 1.73
CA ALA A 80 -8.07 4.49 2.91
C ALA A 80 -6.58 4.43 2.52
N ILE A 81 -6.20 3.54 1.62
CA ILE A 81 -4.84 3.47 1.04
C ILE A 81 -4.51 4.79 0.33
N GLY A 82 -5.40 5.30 -0.53
CA GLY A 82 -5.18 6.53 -1.27
C GLY A 82 -5.00 7.77 -0.39
N VAL A 83 -5.85 7.92 0.63
CA VAL A 83 -5.74 9.00 1.62
C VAL A 83 -4.46 8.87 2.45
N ALA A 84 -4.09 7.67 2.87
CA ALA A 84 -2.86 7.44 3.61
C ALA A 84 -1.62 7.76 2.78
N LEU A 85 -1.62 7.46 1.47
CA LEU A 85 -0.56 7.86 0.54
C LEU A 85 -0.44 9.38 0.39
N LEU A 86 -1.58 10.09 0.31
CA LEU A 86 -1.61 11.57 0.25
C LEU A 86 -1.08 12.22 1.53
N ALA A 87 -1.40 11.63 2.68
CA ALA A 87 -0.93 12.10 3.98
C ALA A 87 0.56 11.83 4.21
N TYR A 88 1.11 10.78 3.60
CA TYR A 88 2.49 10.36 3.77
C TYR A 88 3.47 11.28 3.01
N ARG A 89 4.22 12.13 3.73
CA ARG A 89 5.30 12.93 3.11
C ARG A 89 6.63 12.19 3.08
N GLY A 90 7.15 11.97 1.87
CA GLY A 90 8.52 11.49 1.68
C GLY A 90 9.57 12.59 1.85
N TYR A 91 10.84 12.18 1.80
CA TYR A 91 12.01 13.00 2.10
C TYR A 91 12.26 14.15 1.11
N THR A 92 11.76 14.06 -0.11
CA THR A 92 11.94 15.06 -1.17
C THR A 92 10.61 15.56 -1.73
N ARG A 93 10.63 16.70 -2.43
CA ARG A 93 9.44 17.21 -3.14
C ARG A 93 8.96 16.26 -4.24
N GLY A 94 9.90 15.60 -4.93
CA GLY A 94 9.58 14.55 -5.89
C GLY A 94 8.76 13.43 -5.26
N SER A 95 9.05 13.08 -3.99
CA SER A 95 8.31 11.99 -3.31
C SER A 95 6.89 12.30 -3.10
N ASN A 96 6.69 13.51 -2.61
CA ASN A 96 5.37 13.98 -2.32
C ASN A 96 4.57 14.02 -3.61
N LEU A 97 5.16 14.44 -4.74
CA LEU A 97 4.48 14.40 -6.02
C LEU A 97 4.11 12.96 -6.43
N LEU A 98 5.06 12.02 -6.44
CA LEU A 98 4.79 10.64 -6.88
C LEU A 98 3.75 9.93 -5.99
N LEU A 99 3.88 10.05 -4.67
CA LEU A 99 2.96 9.45 -3.71
C LEU A 99 1.59 10.11 -3.72
N ASN A 100 1.52 11.44 -3.86
CA ASN A 100 0.23 12.13 -3.97
C ASN A 100 -0.49 11.71 -5.25
N THR A 101 0.22 11.63 -6.37
CA THR A 101 -0.37 11.20 -7.65
C THR A 101 -0.85 9.75 -7.55
N ALA A 102 -0.06 8.85 -6.95
CA ALA A 102 -0.51 7.48 -6.67
C ALA A 102 -1.76 7.48 -5.77
N GLY A 103 -1.79 8.26 -4.69
CA GLY A 103 -2.94 8.36 -3.80
C GLY A 103 -4.21 8.85 -4.50
N ILE A 104 -4.10 9.85 -5.39
CA ILE A 104 -5.21 10.32 -6.23
C ILE A 104 -5.70 9.20 -7.15
N PHE A 105 -4.79 8.50 -7.82
CA PHE A 105 -5.18 7.39 -8.70
C PHE A 105 -5.84 6.25 -7.93
N ALA A 106 -5.38 5.90 -6.73
CA ALA A 106 -6.07 4.93 -5.88
C ALA A 106 -7.51 5.38 -5.57
N ILE A 107 -7.72 6.64 -5.20
CA ILE A 107 -9.08 7.18 -4.96
C ILE A 107 -9.94 7.10 -6.23
N VAL A 108 -9.38 7.46 -7.40
CA VAL A 108 -10.10 7.35 -8.67
C VAL A 108 -10.46 5.89 -8.99
N VAL A 109 -9.54 4.93 -8.78
CA VAL A 109 -9.81 3.48 -8.93
C VAL A 109 -10.96 3.03 -8.04
N ALA A 110 -11.02 3.53 -6.80
CA ALA A 110 -12.07 3.18 -5.87
C ALA A 110 -13.45 3.73 -6.27
N LEU A 111 -13.49 4.91 -6.90
CA LEU A 111 -14.73 5.63 -7.20
C LEU A 111 -15.24 5.40 -8.63
N VAL A 112 -14.35 5.09 -9.58
CA VAL A 112 -14.73 4.80 -10.96
C VAL A 112 -15.10 3.32 -11.06
N PRO A 113 -16.38 3.00 -11.32
CA PRO A 113 -16.82 1.62 -11.48
C PRO A 113 -16.08 0.96 -12.66
N THR A 114 -15.63 -0.29 -12.48
CA THR A 114 -15.37 -1.21 -13.60
C THR A 114 -16.69 -1.57 -14.27
N THR A 115 -16.71 -2.27 -15.39
CA THR A 115 -18.00 -2.72 -15.96
C THR A 115 -18.61 -3.90 -15.26
N ASP A 116 -19.94 -3.96 -15.33
CA ASP A 116 -20.71 -5.18 -15.16
C ASP A 116 -20.41 -6.12 -16.36
N LEU A 117 -20.30 -7.41 -16.10
CA LEU A 117 -20.04 -8.46 -17.11
C LEU A 117 -21.10 -8.46 -18.24
N SER A 118 -22.25 -7.80 -18.01
CA SER A 118 -23.35 -7.65 -18.95
C SER A 118 -23.13 -6.60 -20.07
N THR A 119 -22.19 -5.65 -19.93
CA THR A 119 -22.06 -4.49 -20.84
C THR A 119 -20.88 -4.54 -21.83
N GLY A 120 -20.07 -5.60 -21.80
CA GLY A 120 -18.99 -5.83 -22.77
C GLY A 120 -17.68 -5.09 -22.47
N VAL A 121 -16.58 -5.65 -22.99
CA VAL A 121 -15.18 -5.30 -22.68
C VAL A 121 -14.77 -3.87 -23.12
N ALA A 122 -15.58 -3.19 -23.94
CA ALA A 122 -15.26 -1.91 -24.58
C ALA A 122 -15.94 -0.67 -23.94
N ASP A 123 -16.44 -0.79 -22.70
CA ASP A 123 -17.00 0.35 -21.99
C ASP A 123 -15.92 1.36 -21.54
N PRO A 124 -16.15 2.67 -21.70
CA PRO A 124 -15.21 3.70 -21.26
C PRO A 124 -14.83 3.62 -19.77
N GLY A 125 -15.74 3.19 -18.89
CA GLY A 125 -15.47 3.06 -17.45
C GLY A 125 -14.39 2.02 -17.16
N ASN A 126 -14.46 0.85 -17.82
CA ASN A 126 -13.46 -0.20 -17.67
C ASN A 126 -12.07 0.24 -18.18
N ILE A 127 -12.02 0.95 -19.30
CA ILE A 127 -10.76 1.49 -19.85
C ILE A 127 -10.15 2.50 -18.86
N ILE A 128 -10.96 3.44 -18.36
CA ILE A 128 -10.50 4.44 -17.38
C ILE A 128 -10.00 3.73 -16.12
N HIS A 129 -10.77 2.79 -15.57
CA HIS A 129 -10.38 2.07 -14.38
C HIS A 129 -9.04 1.35 -14.55
N ALA A 130 -8.87 0.57 -15.63
CA ALA A 130 -7.65 -0.18 -15.87
C ALA A 130 -6.42 0.72 -16.08
N VAL A 131 -6.57 1.80 -16.86
CA VAL A 131 -5.48 2.76 -17.10
C VAL A 131 -5.09 3.47 -15.80
N VAL A 132 -6.07 3.90 -14.99
CA VAL A 132 -5.80 4.57 -13.72
C VAL A 132 -5.20 3.60 -12.70
N ALA A 133 -5.65 2.34 -12.64
CA ALA A 133 -5.07 1.31 -11.79
C ALA A 133 -3.60 1.02 -12.18
N LEU A 134 -3.31 0.90 -13.47
CA LEU A 134 -1.94 0.74 -13.95
C LEU A 134 -1.09 1.98 -13.61
N ALA A 135 -1.63 3.18 -13.79
CA ALA A 135 -0.96 4.42 -13.42
C ALA A 135 -0.68 4.50 -11.91
N PHE A 136 -1.62 4.10 -11.05
CA PHE A 136 -1.41 3.99 -9.60
C PHE A 136 -0.15 3.16 -9.29
N PHE A 137 -0.04 1.95 -9.84
CA PHE A 137 1.10 1.08 -9.59
C PHE A 137 2.41 1.60 -10.20
N ILE A 138 2.37 2.24 -11.37
CA ILE A 138 3.56 2.88 -11.97
C ILE A 138 4.07 4.00 -11.06
N PHE A 139 3.21 4.90 -10.59
CA PHE A 139 3.61 6.00 -9.71
C PHE A 139 4.07 5.49 -8.34
N ALA A 140 3.42 4.44 -7.81
CA ALA A 140 3.90 3.74 -6.62
C ALA A 140 5.30 3.17 -6.84
N ALA A 141 5.56 2.45 -7.94
CA ALA A 141 6.87 1.88 -8.25
C ALA A 141 7.94 2.96 -8.43
N LEU A 142 7.64 4.05 -9.14
CA LEU A 142 8.55 5.19 -9.25
C LEU A 142 8.87 5.76 -7.87
N SER A 143 7.89 5.84 -6.97
CA SER A 143 8.14 6.28 -5.60
C SER A 143 9.08 5.33 -4.85
N ILE A 144 8.93 4.02 -5.02
CA ILE A 144 9.81 3.01 -4.41
C ILE A 144 11.25 3.18 -4.92
N VAL A 145 11.44 3.37 -6.24
CA VAL A 145 12.76 3.57 -6.84
C VAL A 145 13.43 4.83 -6.31
N PHE A 146 12.76 5.98 -6.39
CA PHE A 146 13.39 7.24 -6.03
C PHE A 146 13.57 7.42 -4.51
N TYR A 147 12.66 6.90 -3.67
CA TYR A 147 12.75 7.07 -2.20
C TYR A 147 13.38 5.90 -1.49
N GLY A 148 13.05 4.67 -1.88
CA GLY A 148 13.61 3.47 -1.27
C GLY A 148 15.13 3.42 -1.43
N HIS A 149 15.66 3.84 -2.58
CA HIS A 149 17.10 3.88 -2.79
C HIS A 149 17.82 5.00 -2.02
N ALA A 150 17.16 6.14 -1.80
CA ALA A 150 17.75 7.25 -1.05
C ALA A 150 18.06 6.85 0.41
N THR A 151 17.10 6.25 1.11
CA THR A 151 17.28 5.82 2.51
C THR A 151 18.25 4.65 2.69
N VAL A 152 18.32 3.76 1.70
CA VAL A 152 19.29 2.66 1.73
C VAL A 152 20.72 3.17 1.57
N GLY A 153 20.91 4.38 1.03
CA GLY A 153 22.19 5.09 1.02
C GLY A 153 22.78 5.29 2.41
N ASP A 154 21.93 5.49 3.42
CA ASP A 154 22.32 5.89 4.79
C ASP A 154 22.63 4.70 5.71
N ILE A 155 22.48 3.46 5.24
CA ILE A 155 22.78 2.26 6.01
C ILE A 155 24.31 2.09 6.12
N LEU A 156 24.82 2.08 7.35
CA LEU A 156 26.26 1.98 7.64
C LEU A 156 26.88 0.63 7.24
N ASP A 157 26.15 -0.48 7.40
CA ASP A 157 26.66 -1.83 7.07
C ASP A 157 26.52 -2.14 5.55
N PRO A 158 27.64 -2.33 4.82
CA PRO A 158 27.62 -2.58 3.38
C PRO A 158 26.87 -3.87 2.98
N ARG A 159 26.91 -4.91 3.82
CA ARG A 159 26.22 -6.18 3.53
C ARG A 159 24.72 -6.02 3.59
N SER A 160 24.22 -5.37 4.64
CA SER A 160 22.81 -5.03 4.78
C SER A 160 22.35 -4.10 3.67
N GLN A 161 23.17 -3.11 3.31
CA GLN A 161 22.88 -2.19 2.20
C GLN A 161 22.67 -2.93 0.87
N GLN A 162 23.56 -3.84 0.49
CA GLN A 162 23.42 -4.62 -0.75
C GLN A 162 22.16 -5.50 -0.75
N ARG A 163 21.84 -6.12 0.39
CA ARG A 163 20.62 -6.93 0.55
C ARG A 163 19.36 -6.10 0.36
N TYR A 164 19.23 -4.94 1.01
CA TYR A 164 18.08 -4.07 0.83
C TYR A 164 17.96 -3.56 -0.60
N ARG A 165 19.07 -3.23 -1.28
CA ARG A 165 19.05 -2.86 -2.70
C ARG A 165 18.53 -4.00 -3.59
N ALA A 166 18.96 -5.23 -3.35
CA ALA A 166 18.48 -6.40 -4.09
C ALA A 166 16.98 -6.63 -3.85
N VAL A 167 16.54 -6.59 -2.59
CA VAL A 167 15.12 -6.73 -2.21
C VAL A 167 14.26 -5.64 -2.85
N TYR A 168 14.67 -4.37 -2.79
CA TYR A 168 13.92 -3.26 -3.41
C TYR A 168 13.88 -3.34 -4.93
N ARG A 169 14.93 -3.86 -5.59
CA ARG A 169 14.90 -4.13 -7.03
C ARG A 169 13.85 -5.19 -7.39
N VAL A 170 13.84 -6.31 -6.65
CA VAL A 170 12.86 -7.39 -6.88
C VAL A 170 11.45 -6.87 -6.67
N ILE A 171 11.18 -6.22 -5.53
CA ILE A 171 9.86 -5.67 -5.21
C ILE A 171 9.40 -4.67 -6.26
N THR A 172 10.26 -3.72 -6.66
CA THR A 172 9.92 -2.75 -7.70
C THR A 172 9.58 -3.45 -9.01
N ALA A 173 10.40 -4.43 -9.43
CA ALA A 173 10.13 -5.19 -10.64
C ALA A 173 8.77 -5.90 -10.57
N THR A 174 8.45 -6.53 -9.44
CA THR A 174 7.16 -7.21 -9.23
C THR A 174 5.98 -6.22 -9.23
N VAL A 175 6.12 -5.07 -8.57
CA VAL A 175 5.09 -4.00 -8.53
C VAL A 175 4.83 -3.39 -9.90
N VAL A 176 5.76 -3.46 -10.84
CA VAL A 176 5.56 -3.02 -12.24
C VAL A 176 5.03 -4.15 -13.11
N VAL A 177 5.65 -5.33 -13.05
CA VAL A 177 5.37 -6.44 -13.97
C VAL A 177 3.97 -7.03 -13.72
N LEU A 178 3.56 -7.23 -12.46
CA LEU A 178 2.25 -7.85 -12.18
C LEU A 178 1.06 -7.00 -12.64
N PRO A 179 1.01 -5.67 -12.41
CA PRO A 179 -0.06 -4.83 -12.97
C PRO A 179 -0.07 -4.76 -14.50
N VAL A 180 1.10 -4.81 -15.14
CA VAL A 180 1.18 -4.90 -16.61
C VAL A 180 0.60 -6.23 -17.10
N ILE A 181 0.92 -7.34 -16.42
CA ILE A 181 0.32 -8.65 -16.72
C ILE A 181 -1.20 -8.59 -16.51
N ALA A 182 -1.69 -8.04 -15.39
CA ALA A 182 -3.13 -7.88 -15.13
C ALA A 182 -3.81 -7.07 -16.23
N PHE A 183 -3.20 -5.95 -16.65
CA PHE A 183 -3.70 -5.11 -17.74
C PHE A 183 -3.78 -5.88 -19.06
N VAL A 184 -2.78 -6.69 -19.40
CA VAL A 184 -2.82 -7.52 -20.61
C VAL A 184 -3.89 -8.61 -20.49
N LEU A 185 -3.97 -9.30 -19.35
CA LEU A 185 -4.95 -10.37 -19.11
C LEU A 185 -6.39 -9.86 -19.22
N ALA A 186 -6.67 -8.66 -18.72
CA ALA A 186 -8.01 -8.07 -18.74
C ALA A 186 -8.61 -7.90 -20.15
N TRP A 187 -7.79 -7.89 -21.20
CA TRP A 187 -8.23 -7.79 -22.60
C TRP A 187 -8.06 -9.06 -23.44
N ASN A 188 -7.26 -10.03 -22.97
CA ASN A 188 -6.82 -11.15 -23.82
C ASN A 188 -7.26 -12.53 -23.33
N VAL A 189 -7.77 -12.64 -22.11
CA VAL A 189 -8.16 -13.91 -21.50
C VAL A 189 -9.61 -13.83 -21.05
N GLU A 190 -10.36 -14.92 -21.24
CA GLU A 190 -11.69 -15.05 -20.65
C GLU A 190 -11.62 -14.78 -19.14
N HIS A 191 -12.59 -14.04 -18.63
CA HIS A 191 -12.63 -13.58 -17.24
C HIS A 191 -12.79 -14.78 -16.29
N ASP A 192 -11.69 -15.44 -15.95
CA ASP A 192 -11.57 -16.47 -14.92
C ASP A 192 -10.75 -15.94 -13.72
N ALA A 193 -10.64 -16.71 -12.64
CA ALA A 193 -9.96 -16.35 -11.38
C ALA A 193 -8.46 -15.95 -11.53
N THR A 194 -7.86 -16.15 -12.71
CA THR A 194 -6.46 -15.78 -12.97
C THR A 194 -6.20 -14.29 -12.80
N LEU A 195 -7.12 -13.42 -13.26
CA LEU A 195 -6.95 -11.97 -13.12
C LEU A 195 -6.94 -11.57 -11.64
N PHE A 196 -7.88 -12.08 -10.85
CA PHE A 196 -7.94 -11.89 -9.40
C PHE A 196 -6.62 -12.29 -8.70
N ILE A 197 -6.03 -13.43 -9.07
CA ILE A 197 -4.77 -13.91 -8.49
C ILE A 197 -3.62 -12.93 -8.79
N VAL A 198 -3.53 -12.46 -10.04
CA VAL A 198 -2.46 -11.53 -10.44
C VAL A 198 -2.63 -10.16 -9.78
N GLU A 199 -3.85 -9.64 -9.69
CA GLU A 199 -4.15 -8.39 -8.96
C GLU A 199 -3.83 -8.52 -7.47
N THR A 200 -4.17 -9.65 -6.85
CA THR A 200 -3.83 -9.97 -5.46
C THR A 200 -2.31 -10.00 -5.26
N ALA A 201 -1.59 -10.66 -6.16
CA ALA A 201 -0.13 -10.71 -6.11
C ALA A 201 0.50 -9.31 -6.27
N ALA A 202 -0.06 -8.45 -7.12
CA ALA A 202 0.38 -7.06 -7.28
C ALA A 202 0.18 -6.25 -6.00
N LEU A 203 -0.99 -6.36 -5.36
CA LEU A 203 -1.27 -5.71 -4.08
C LEU A 203 -0.38 -6.24 -2.96
N TYR A 204 -0.09 -7.54 -2.92
CA TYR A 204 0.80 -8.12 -1.92
C TYR A 204 2.26 -7.69 -2.12
N ALA A 205 2.73 -7.55 -3.36
CA ALA A 205 4.04 -6.99 -3.64
C ALA A 205 4.13 -5.53 -3.15
N PHE A 206 3.08 -4.74 -3.40
CA PHE A 206 2.98 -3.37 -2.90
C PHE A 206 2.92 -3.32 -1.36
N ALA A 207 2.12 -4.15 -0.71
CA ALA A 207 2.06 -4.25 0.76
C ALA A 207 3.42 -4.63 1.36
N THR A 208 4.11 -5.59 0.73
CA THR A 208 5.43 -6.08 1.15
C THR A 208 6.46 -4.95 1.17
N PHE A 209 6.45 -4.05 0.17
CA PHE A 209 7.29 -2.85 0.20
C PHE A 209 7.08 -2.04 1.49
N TRP A 210 5.81 -1.71 1.79
CA TRP A 210 5.47 -0.86 2.93
C TRP A 210 5.80 -1.52 4.28
N LEU A 211 5.65 -2.84 4.39
CA LEU A 211 6.05 -3.61 5.57
C LEU A 211 7.57 -3.59 5.77
N ILE A 212 8.34 -3.87 4.71
CA ILE A 212 9.81 -3.86 4.78
C ILE A 212 10.32 -2.46 5.10
N LYS A 213 9.74 -1.42 4.47
CA LYS A 213 10.09 -0.02 4.74
C LYS A 213 9.81 0.36 6.20
N THR A 214 8.70 -0.13 6.74
CA THR A 214 8.34 0.07 8.15
C THR A 214 9.34 -0.60 9.08
N TYR A 215 9.73 -1.84 8.78
CA TYR A 215 10.75 -2.58 9.53
C TYR A 215 12.12 -1.90 9.47
N GLU A 216 12.60 -1.51 8.29
CA GLU A 216 13.87 -0.79 8.07
C GLU A 216 13.97 0.45 8.98
N LEU A 217 12.94 1.30 8.96
CA LEU A 217 12.92 2.56 9.71
C LEU A 217 12.70 2.38 11.21
N SER A 218 11.94 1.36 11.63
CA SER A 218 11.79 1.03 13.05
C SER A 218 13.12 0.63 13.68
N ARG A 219 13.94 -0.12 12.93
CA ARG A 219 15.25 -0.58 13.38
C ARG A 219 16.26 0.57 13.42
N SER A 220 16.28 1.45 12.42
CA SER A 220 17.18 2.61 12.45
C SER A 220 16.88 3.56 13.61
N HIS A 221 15.59 3.79 13.94
CA HIS A 221 15.22 4.59 15.11
C HIS A 221 15.69 3.94 16.42
N SER A 222 15.51 2.62 16.59
CA SER A 222 15.97 1.93 17.81
C SER A 222 17.48 2.04 18.03
N GLN A 223 18.28 2.05 16.96
CA GLN A 223 19.74 2.20 17.05
C GLN A 223 20.15 3.62 17.48
N LEU A 224 19.45 4.65 17.03
CA LEU A 224 19.70 6.05 17.43
C LEU A 224 19.39 6.32 18.90
N LYS A 225 18.46 5.57 19.52
CA LYS A 225 18.14 5.69 20.96
C LYS A 225 19.15 4.97 21.88
N ILE A 226 20.04 4.14 21.33
CA ILE A 226 21.01 3.33 22.11
C ILE A 226 22.40 4.00 22.17
N ILE A 227 22.68 4.98 21.29
CA ILE A 227 23.94 5.74 21.22
C ILE A 227 23.77 7.06 21.96
#